data_AF-A0A7V3PNN6-F1
#
_entry.id   AF-A0A7V3PNN6-F1
#
_cell.length_a   1.000
_cell.length_b   1.000
_cell.length_c   1.000
_cell.angle_alpha   90.00
_cell.angle_beta   90.00
_cell.angle_gamma   90.00
#
_symmetry.space_group_name_H-M   'P 1'
#
loop_
_entity.id
_entity.type
_entity.pdbx_description
1 polymer ?
#
loop_
_entity_poly.entity_id
_entity_poly.type
_entity_poly.pdbx_seq_one_letter_code
_entity_poly.pdbx_strand_id
1 'polypeptide(L)' 'AAMAKSVVDALSASKEGAAGAAEAGAAGGACPNCGHALPAGAKFCPECGAKTSQNKTCPKCGAEASADAKFCPQCGERLE' A
#
# COMPACT_ATOMS: atom_id res chain seq x y z
N ALA A 1 27.91 -11.31 39.48
CA ALA A 1 27.18 -10.15 38.94
C ALA A 1 27.70 -9.88 37.53
N ALA A 2 27.09 -10.46 36.51
CA ALA A 2 25.95 -9.91 35.77
C ALA A 2 26.39 -9.19 34.47
N MET A 3 27.16 -9.87 33.63
CA MET A 3 27.54 -9.40 32.29
C MET A 3 27.14 -10.45 31.22
N ALA A 4 25.96 -11.05 31.37
CA ALA A 4 25.49 -12.17 30.54
C ALA A 4 23.98 -12.09 30.24
N LYS A 5 23.51 -10.95 29.70
CA LYS A 5 22.17 -10.84 29.09
C LYS A 5 22.02 -9.49 28.38
N SER A 6 22.15 -9.44 27.05
CA SER A 6 21.39 -8.48 26.20
C SER A 6 21.69 -8.54 24.70
N VAL A 7 22.70 -9.28 24.21
CA VAL A 7 22.94 -9.36 22.75
C VAL A 7 22.00 -10.32 22.01
N VAL A 8 20.99 -10.87 22.68
CA VAL A 8 20.01 -11.83 22.12
C VAL A 8 18.62 -11.23 21.89
N ASP A 9 18.39 -9.95 22.23
CA ASP A 9 17.15 -9.22 21.91
C ASP A 9 17.19 -8.57 20.51
N ALA A 10 18.19 -8.90 19.70
CA ALA A 10 18.31 -8.49 18.30
C ALA A 10 17.49 -9.37 17.33
N LEU A 11 16.68 -10.28 17.86
CA LEU A 11 15.74 -11.13 17.12
C LEU A 11 14.31 -10.65 17.41
N SER A 12 13.67 -9.93 16.48
CA SER A 12 12.19 -9.85 16.25
C SER A 12 11.60 -8.47 15.92
N ALA A 13 12.26 -7.65 15.12
CA ALA A 13 11.56 -6.58 14.38
C ALA A 13 11.86 -6.68 12.87
N SER A 14 11.64 -7.87 12.30
CA SER A 14 11.24 -7.99 10.90
C SER A 14 9.73 -8.04 10.87
N LYS A 15 9.13 -7.33 9.91
CA LYS A 15 7.70 -7.42 9.51
C LYS A 15 6.81 -6.64 10.48
N GLU A 16 6.50 -5.37 10.19
CA GLU A 16 5.54 -5.02 9.13
C GLU A 16 6.04 -3.92 8.19
N GLY A 17 6.18 -4.29 6.91
CA GLY A 17 6.16 -3.31 5.83
C GLY A 17 4.72 -3.01 5.43
N ALA A 18 4.38 -1.73 5.31
CA ALA A 18 3.45 -1.20 4.29
C ALA A 18 3.30 0.32 4.44
N ALA A 19 4.19 1.07 3.80
CA ALA A 19 3.84 2.27 3.03
C ALA A 19 5.13 2.78 2.39
N GLY A 20 5.33 2.41 1.12
CA GLY A 20 6.48 2.82 0.34
C GLY A 20 6.61 4.35 0.35
N ALA A 21 7.72 4.80 0.91
CA ALA A 21 8.21 6.14 0.73
C ALA A 21 9.22 6.12 -0.43
N ALA A 22 8.94 7.00 -1.38
CA ALA A 22 9.88 7.68 -2.27
C ALA A 22 10.65 6.84 -3.29
N GLU A 23 10.11 6.83 -4.52
CA GLU A 23 10.90 7.30 -5.65
C GLU A 23 10.15 8.42 -6.38
N ALA A 24 10.90 9.45 -6.75
CA ALA A 24 10.42 10.73 -7.22
C ALA A 24 9.81 10.65 -8.62
N GLY A 25 8.66 11.31 -8.79
CA GLY A 25 8.20 11.79 -10.09
C GLY A 25 7.08 10.99 -10.74
N ALA A 26 5.84 11.31 -10.39
CA ALA A 26 4.69 11.32 -11.31
C ALA A 26 3.51 11.93 -10.54
N ALA A 27 2.96 13.05 -11.00
CA ALA A 27 1.85 13.75 -10.35
C ALA A 27 0.75 12.78 -9.87
N GLY A 28 0.69 12.53 -8.55
CA GLY A 28 -0.46 11.86 -7.96
C GLY A 28 -1.65 12.82 -8.04
N GLY A 29 -2.81 12.29 -8.44
CA GLY A 29 -3.99 13.11 -8.66
C GLY A 29 -4.52 13.77 -7.38
N ALA A 30 -5.63 14.48 -7.49
CA ALA A 30 -6.37 14.95 -6.33
C ALA A 30 -7.14 13.80 -5.68
N CYS A 31 -7.26 13.84 -4.35
CA CYS A 31 -8.08 12.91 -3.60
C CYS A 31 -9.56 13.03 -4.05
N PRO A 32 -10.22 11.94 -4.44
CA PRO A 32 -11.62 11.99 -4.86
C PRO A 32 -12.59 12.29 -3.70
N ASN A 33 -12.12 12.20 -2.45
CA ASN A 33 -12.95 12.41 -1.27
C ASN A 33 -12.86 13.85 -0.72
N CYS A 34 -11.64 14.39 -0.57
CA CYS A 34 -11.42 15.72 0.01
C CYS A 34 -10.81 16.74 -0.95
N GLY A 35 -10.37 16.31 -2.15
CA GLY A 35 -9.70 17.18 -3.12
C GLY A 35 -8.22 17.46 -2.84
N HIS A 36 -7.64 16.95 -1.74
CA HIS A 36 -6.23 17.18 -1.42
C HIS A 36 -5.29 16.54 -2.45
N ALA A 37 -4.18 17.22 -2.76
CA ALA A 37 -3.18 16.70 -3.68
C ALA A 37 -2.51 15.43 -3.13
N LEU A 38 -2.46 14.36 -3.92
CA LEU A 38 -1.88 13.10 -3.48
C LEU A 38 -0.49 12.92 -4.07
N PRO A 39 0.44 12.31 -3.34
CA PRO A 39 1.70 11.88 -3.92
C PRO A 39 1.48 10.72 -4.91
N ALA A 40 2.43 10.56 -5.84
CA ALA A 40 2.49 9.42 -6.76
C ALA A 40 2.42 8.11 -5.97
N GLY A 41 1.52 7.20 -6.32
CA GLY A 41 1.42 5.91 -5.65
C GLY A 41 0.88 5.96 -4.22
N ALA A 42 0.32 7.10 -3.77
CA ALA A 42 -0.41 7.16 -2.52
C ALA A 42 -1.53 6.12 -2.51
N LYS A 43 -1.52 5.21 -1.53
CA LYS A 43 -2.62 4.26 -1.29
C LYS A 43 -3.73 4.86 -0.44
N PHE A 44 -3.39 5.84 0.39
CA PHE A 44 -4.30 6.54 1.28
C PHE A 44 -4.00 8.04 1.23
N CYS A 45 -5.04 8.84 1.42
CA CYS A 45 -4.93 10.28 1.52
C CYS A 45 -4.33 10.62 2.89
N PRO A 46 -3.24 11.39 2.94
CA PRO A 46 -2.62 11.78 4.22
C PRO A 46 -3.50 12.75 5.03
N GLU A 47 -4.41 13.48 4.39
CA GLU A 47 -5.27 14.45 5.06
C GLU A 47 -6.55 13.82 5.60
N CYS A 48 -7.30 13.09 4.78
CA CYS A 48 -8.61 12.56 5.17
C CYS A 48 -8.61 11.05 5.45
N GLY A 49 -7.51 10.34 5.20
CA GLY A 49 -7.42 8.89 5.37
C GLY A 49 -8.19 8.07 4.33
N ALA A 50 -8.87 8.70 3.36
CA ALA A 50 -9.57 7.98 2.31
C ALA A 50 -8.60 7.17 1.46
N LYS A 51 -8.99 5.95 1.06
CA LYS A 51 -8.21 5.14 0.11
C LYS A 51 -8.18 5.85 -1.23
N THR A 52 -6.97 6.12 -1.70
CA THR A 52 -6.69 6.75 -3.00
C THR A 52 -6.27 5.73 -4.04
N SER A 53 -6.18 4.47 -3.60
CA SER A 53 -5.92 3.26 -4.35
C SER A 53 -6.14 3.40 -5.84
N GLN A 54 -5.03 3.39 -6.57
CA GLN A 54 -5.00 3.02 -7.98
C GLN A 54 -5.40 1.54 -8.19
N ASN A 55 -5.68 0.78 -7.12
CA ASN A 55 -6.23 -0.57 -7.23
C ASN A 55 -7.58 -0.54 -7.95
N LYS A 56 -7.76 -1.54 -8.82
CA LYS A 56 -9.01 -1.80 -9.53
C LYS A 56 -9.79 -2.89 -8.81
N THR A 57 -11.10 -2.74 -8.82
CA THR A 57 -12.01 -3.75 -8.27
C THR A 57 -12.34 -4.77 -9.35
N CYS A 58 -12.22 -6.05 -9.02
CA CYS A 58 -12.59 -7.12 -9.93
C CYS A 58 -14.10 -7.09 -10.19
N PRO A 59 -14.57 -6.96 -11.44
CA PRO A 59 -16.00 -6.93 -11.74
C PRO A 59 -16.69 -8.28 -11.52
N LYS A 60 -15.92 -9.37 -11.50
CA LYS A 60 -16.43 -10.74 -11.39
C LYS A 60 -16.59 -11.24 -9.95
N CYS A 61 -15.75 -10.78 -9.03
CA CYS A 61 -15.81 -11.21 -7.62
C CYS A 61 -15.78 -10.08 -6.59
N GLY A 62 -15.54 -8.83 -7.00
CA GLY A 62 -15.46 -7.67 -6.10
C GLY A 62 -14.13 -7.52 -5.36
N ALA A 63 -13.13 -8.38 -5.60
CA ALA A 63 -11.84 -8.28 -4.94
C ALA A 63 -11.01 -7.08 -5.42
N GLU A 64 -10.31 -6.41 -4.50
CA GLU A 64 -9.35 -5.34 -4.82
C GLU A 64 -8.06 -5.96 -5.41
N ALA A 65 -7.62 -5.48 -6.58
CA ALA A 65 -6.38 -5.89 -7.23
C ALA A 65 -5.53 -4.67 -7.59
N SER A 66 -4.20 -4.82 -7.62
CA SER A 66 -3.30 -3.70 -7.94
C SER A 66 -3.64 -3.09 -9.30
N ALA A 67 -3.40 -1.79 -9.49
CA ALA A 67 -3.60 -1.10 -10.77
C ALA A 67 -2.97 -1.89 -11.94
N ASP A 68 -1.77 -2.39 -11.67
CA ASP A 68 -0.86 -3.08 -12.59
C ASP A 68 -1.17 -4.58 -12.71
N ALA A 69 -2.10 -5.11 -11.91
CA ALA A 69 -2.43 -6.53 -11.90
C ALA A 69 -3.18 -6.92 -13.19
N LYS A 70 -2.59 -7.78 -14.01
CA LYS A 70 -3.26 -8.33 -15.21
C LYS A 70 -4.42 -9.26 -14.88
N PHE A 71 -4.33 -9.96 -13.75
CA PHE A 71 -5.31 -10.94 -13.30
C PHE A 71 -5.72 -10.70 -11.85
N CYS A 72 -6.96 -11.06 -11.52
CA CYS A 72 -7.49 -10.99 -10.17
C CYS A 72 -6.84 -12.08 -9.31
N PRO A 73 -6.20 -11.72 -8.18
CA PRO A 73 -5.55 -12.69 -7.30
C PRO A 73 -6.54 -13.56 -6.51
N GLN A 74 -7.84 -13.26 -6.57
CA GLN A 74 -8.87 -14.02 -5.86
C GLN A 74 -9.60 -15.01 -6.76
N CYS A 75 -9.94 -14.60 -7.99
CA CYS A 75 -10.77 -15.43 -8.87
C CYS A 75 -10.16 -15.73 -10.23
N GLY A 76 -8.94 -15.25 -10.51
CA GLY A 76 -8.24 -15.44 -11.78
C GLY A 76 -8.78 -14.64 -12.96
N GLU A 77 -9.75 -13.75 -12.74
CA GLU A 77 -10.35 -12.94 -13.82
C GLU A 77 -9.35 -11.96 -14.42
N ARG A 78 -9.40 -11.72 -15.73
CA ARG A 78 -8.54 -10.74 -16.40
C ARG A 78 -9.02 -9.31 -16.08
N LEU A 79 -8.12 -8.46 -15.59
CA LEU A 79 -8.40 -7.08 -15.14
C LEU A 79 -7.68 -6.00 -15.96
N GLU A 80 -6.86 -6.42 -16.92
CA GLU A 80 -6.23 -5.53 -17.91
C GLU A 80 -7.19 -5.08 -19.00
#